data_AF-A0A6J6IIB4-F1
#
_entry.id   AF-A0A6J6IIB4-F1
#
_cell.length_a   1.000
_cell.length_b   1.000
_cell.length_c   1.000
_cell.angle_alpha   90.00
_cell.angle_beta   90.00
_cell.angle_gamma   90.00
#
_symmetry.space_group_name_H-M   'P 1'
#
loop_
_entity.id
_entity.type
_entity.pdbx_description
1 polymer ?
#
loop_
_entity_poly.entity_id
_entity_poly.type
_entity_poly.pdbx_seq_one_letter_code
_entity_poly.pdbx_strand_id
1 'polypeptide(L)'
;MNAKWTQILAIWALVAIVTISLVVYSPPEVGQVEASFGAILAGSIATVSLLQLFKNNADGFVRKLIYVGGGSYLILALATAYIFLNG
;
A
#
# COMPACT_ATOMS: atom_id res chain seq x y z
N MET A 1 20.60 6.39 -6.84
CA MET A 1 19.13 6.59 -6.95
C MET A 1 18.68 7.52 -5.83
N ASN A 2 17.74 8.45 -6.10
CA ASN A 2 17.23 9.39 -5.09
C ASN A 2 16.62 8.63 -3.90
N ALA A 3 17.17 8.78 -2.69
CA ALA A 3 16.75 8.05 -1.48
C ALA A 3 15.23 8.17 -1.16
N LYS A 4 14.59 9.25 -1.64
CA LYS A 4 13.14 9.47 -1.53
C LYS A 4 12.33 8.45 -2.34
N TRP A 5 12.80 8.08 -3.53
CA TRP A 5 12.14 7.11 -4.41
C TRP A 5 12.32 5.67 -3.94
N THR A 6 13.49 5.35 -3.38
CA THR A 6 13.75 4.04 -2.79
C THR A 6 12.75 3.72 -1.67
N GLN A 7 12.41 4.72 -0.84
CA GLN A 7 11.41 4.57 0.22
C GLN A 7 10.00 4.28 -0.31
N ILE A 8 9.58 4.99 -1.37
CA ILE A 8 8.25 4.78 -2.00
C ILE A 8 8.18 3.36 -2.59
N LEU A 9 9.20 2.96 -3.36
CA LEU A 9 9.26 1.64 -3.97
C LEU A 9 9.28 0.51 -2.92
N ALA A 10 10.00 0.70 -1.81
CA ALA A 10 10.00 -0.26 -0.72
C ALA A 10 8.61 -0.44 -0.10
N ILE A 11 7.85 0.65 0.11
CA ILE A 11 6.49 0.56 0.63
C ILE A 11 5.56 -0.14 -0.37
N TRP A 12 5.68 0.16 -1.67
CA TRP A 12 4.91 -0.54 -2.70
C TRP A 12 5.21 -2.04 -2.73
N ALA A 13 6.48 -2.43 -2.64
CA ALA A 13 6.87 -3.84 -2.56
C ALA A 13 6.25 -4.52 -1.33
N LEU A 14 6.28 -3.85 -0.17
CA LEU A 14 5.69 -4.36 1.07
C LEU A 14 4.17 -4.52 0.95
N VAL A 15 3.48 -3.51 0.40
CA VAL A 15 2.04 -3.57 0.12
C VAL A 15 1.72 -4.73 -0.81
N ALA A 16 2.45 -4.88 -1.92
CA ALA A 16 2.26 -5.98 -2.85
C ALA A 16 2.45 -7.35 -2.16
N ILE A 17 3.50 -7.51 -1.36
CA ILE A 17 3.75 -8.76 -0.61
C ILE A 17 2.59 -9.07 0.34
N VAL A 18 2.12 -8.08 1.11
CA VAL A 18 1.02 -8.27 2.07
C VAL A 18 -0.28 -8.60 1.35
N THR A 19 -0.60 -7.88 0.27
CA THR A 19 -1.79 -8.14 -0.54
C THR A 19 -1.74 -9.53 -1.17
N ILE A 20 -0.63 -9.94 -1.79
CA ILE A 20 -0.49 -11.26 -2.39
C ILE A 20 -0.60 -12.35 -1.31
N SER A 21 0.07 -12.17 -0.17
CA SER A 21 0.03 -13.13 0.93
C SER A 21 -1.39 -13.31 1.46
N LEU A 22 -2.14 -12.21 1.61
CA LEU A 22 -3.53 -12.25 2.00
C LEU A 22 -4.37 -13.03 0.98
N VAL A 23 -4.24 -12.71 -0.32
CA VAL A 23 -5.03 -13.37 -1.37
C VAL A 23 -4.71 -14.87 -1.51
N VAL A 24 -3.45 -15.27 -1.35
CA VAL A 24 -3.01 -16.66 -1.56
C VAL A 24 -3.26 -17.54 -0.34
N TYR A 25 -2.93 -17.06 0.86
CA TYR A 25 -2.96 -17.90 2.08
C TYR A 25 -4.24 -17.72 2.91
N SER A 26 -4.93 -16.60 2.76
CA SER A 26 -6.12 -16.28 3.55
C SER A 26 -7.12 -15.48 2.72
N PRO A 27 -7.62 -16.05 1.61
CA PRO A 27 -8.56 -15.37 0.73
C PRO A 27 -9.74 -14.87 1.58
N PRO A 28 -9.95 -13.55 1.69
CA PRO A 28 -10.98 -13.02 2.57
C PRO A 28 -12.35 -13.43 2.04
N GLU A 29 -13.28 -13.71 2.95
CA GLU A 29 -14.70 -13.78 2.58
C GLU A 29 -15.09 -12.45 1.90
N VAL A 30 -16.02 -12.48 0.94
CA VAL A 30 -16.38 -11.33 0.10
C VAL A 30 -16.66 -10.05 0.92
N GLY A 31 -17.23 -10.19 2.13
CA GLY A 31 -17.49 -9.06 3.04
C GLY A 31 -16.28 -8.52 3.81
N GLN A 32 -15.14 -9.22 3.86
CA GLN A 32 -13.94 -8.84 4.62
C GLN A 32 -12.79 -8.33 3.72
N VAL A 33 -12.90 -8.48 2.40
CA VAL A 33 -11.90 -8.01 1.43
C VAL A 33 -11.72 -6.50 1.56
N GLU A 34 -12.81 -5.74 1.62
CA GLU A 34 -12.78 -4.26 1.69
C GLU A 34 -12.11 -3.77 2.97
N ALA A 35 -12.43 -4.38 4.11
CA ALA A 35 -11.81 -4.03 5.40
C ALA A 35 -10.30 -4.32 5.40
N SER A 36 -9.91 -5.47 4.85
CA SER A 36 -8.50 -5.89 4.78
C SER A 36 -7.69 -5.00 3.83
N PHE A 37 -8.26 -4.68 2.67
CA PHE A 37 -7.61 -3.82 1.67
C PHE A 37 -7.55 -2.36 2.15
N GLY A 38 -8.61 -1.89 2.81
CA GLY A 38 -8.64 -0.59 3.49
C GLY A 38 -7.58 -0.48 4.57
N ALA A 39 -7.38 -1.53 5.38
CA ALA A 39 -6.34 -1.58 6.39
C ALA A 39 -4.93 -1.53 5.78
N ILE A 40 -4.68 -2.25 4.68
CA ILE A 40 -3.39 -2.20 3.95
C ILE A 40 -3.13 -0.78 3.40
N LEU A 41 -4.14 -0.17 2.79
CA LEU A 41 -4.03 1.18 2.25
C LEU A 41 -3.76 2.21 3.36
N ALA A 42 -4.54 2.19 4.44
CA ALA A 42 -4.36 3.05 5.60
C ALA A 42 -2.98 2.85 6.24
N GLY A 43 -2.52 1.59 6.38
CA GLY A 43 -1.20 1.26 6.88
C GLY A 43 -0.06 1.82 6.03
N SER A 44 -0.21 1.81 4.70
CA SER A 44 0.78 2.40 3.79
C SER A 44 0.94 3.91 3.99
N ILE A 45 -0.18 4.62 4.18
CA ILE A 45 -0.20 6.07 4.45
C ILE A 45 0.37 6.36 5.85
N ALA A 46 -0.06 5.61 6.86
CA ALA A 46 0.42 5.75 8.22
C ALA A 46 1.94 5.55 8.31
N THR A 47 2.50 4.61 7.54
CA THR A 47 3.95 4.37 7.47
C THR A 47 4.70 5.57 6.91
N VAL A 48 4.17 6.23 5.87
CA VAL A 48 4.78 7.46 5.34
C VAL A 48 4.75 8.59 6.38
N SER A 49 3.62 8.76 7.08
CA SER A 49 3.48 9.73 8.17
C SER A 49 4.45 9.45 9.31
N LEU A 50 4.59 8.19 9.73
CA LEU A 50 5.52 7.77 10.78
C LEU A 50 6.98 8.04 10.38
N LEU A 51 7.37 7.70 9.14
CA LEU A 51 8.72 7.99 8.63
C LEU A 51 9.00 9.49 8.50
N GLN A 52 7.96 10.32 8.39
CA GLN A 52 8.09 11.76 8.38
C GLN A 52 8.39 12.32 9.78
N LEU A 53 7.91 11.71 10.86
CA LEU A 53 8.19 12.14 12.23
C LEU A 53 9.70 12.10 12.55
N PHE A 54 10.42 11.15 11.95
CA PHE A 54 11.88 11.02 12.12
C PHE A 54 12.69 11.89 11.15
N LYS A 55 12.04 12.54 10.17
CA LYS A 55 12.69 13.43 9.20
C LYS A 55 12.43 14.88 9.58
N ASN A 56 13.48 15.60 9.97
CA ASN A 56 13.46 17.02 10.33
C ASN A 56 13.12 18.00 9.17
N ASN A 57 12.60 17.52 8.03
CA ASN A 57 12.19 18.34 6.90
C ASN A 57 10.90 17.78 6.28
N ALA A 58 9.82 18.58 6.32
CA ALA A 58 8.50 18.26 5.75
C ALA A 58 8.46 18.32 4.21
N ASP A 59 9.56 18.69 3.57
CA ASP A 59 9.55 19.02 2.17
C ASP A 59 9.26 17.80 1.27
N GLY A 60 8.24 17.96 0.42
CA GLY A 60 7.68 16.92 -0.43
C GLY A 60 6.96 15.79 0.31
N PHE A 61 6.53 15.98 1.56
CA PHE A 61 5.77 14.98 2.32
C PHE A 61 4.46 14.60 1.62
N VAL A 62 3.61 15.59 1.30
CA VAL A 62 2.31 15.38 0.65
C VAL A 62 2.50 14.64 -0.69
N ARG A 63 3.53 15.00 -1.46
CA ARG A 63 3.85 14.32 -2.73
C ARG A 63 4.18 12.83 -2.51
N LYS A 64 4.95 12.48 -1.48
CA LYS A 64 5.21 11.06 -1.15
C LYS A 64 3.93 10.34 -0.75
N LEU A 65 3.06 11.01 -0.01
CA LEU A 65 1.78 10.48 0.45
C LEU A 65 0.86 10.14 -0.73
N ILE A 66 0.78 11.04 -1.72
CA ILE A 66 0.03 10.82 -2.96
C ILE A 66 0.62 9.65 -3.76
N TYR A 67 1.95 9.58 -3.92
CA TYR A 67 2.57 8.47 -4.64
C TYR A 67 2.39 7.13 -3.94
N VAL A 68 2.57 7.07 -2.62
CA VAL A 68 2.38 5.85 -1.85
C VAL A 68 0.92 5.44 -1.88
N GLY A 69 -0.01 6.33 -1.51
CA GLY A 69 -1.44 6.03 -1.49
C GLY A 69 -1.97 5.64 -2.86
N GLY A 70 -1.62 6.39 -3.91
CA GLY A 70 -2.04 6.10 -5.28
C GLY A 70 -1.48 4.79 -5.84
N GLY A 71 -0.19 4.51 -5.60
CA GLY A 71 0.42 3.25 -6.04
C GLY A 71 -0.10 2.04 -5.26
N SER A 72 -0.27 2.16 -3.95
CA SER A 72 -0.93 1.13 -3.12
C SER A 72 -2.35 0.87 -3.60
N TYR A 73 -3.11 1.91 -3.92
CA TYR A 73 -4.46 1.76 -4.48
C TYR A 73 -4.47 1.00 -5.80
N LEU A 74 -3.53 1.29 -6.71
CA LEU A 74 -3.39 0.54 -7.97
C LEU A 74 -3.08 -0.94 -7.74
N ILE A 75 -2.18 -1.25 -6.80
CA ILE A 75 -1.86 -2.65 -6.44
C ILE A 75 -3.11 -3.37 -5.93
N LEU A 76 -3.87 -2.74 -5.03
CA LEU A 76 -5.11 -3.30 -4.49
C LEU A 76 -6.18 -3.45 -5.57
N ALA A 77 -6.34 -2.48 -6.46
CA ALA A 77 -7.28 -2.55 -7.58
C ALA A 77 -6.96 -3.72 -8.53
N LEU A 78 -5.68 -3.94 -8.83
CA LEU A 78 -5.24 -5.10 -9.60
C LEU A 78 -5.52 -6.42 -8.88
N ALA A 79 -5.30 -6.48 -7.55
CA ALA A 79 -5.63 -7.65 -6.76
C ALA A 79 -7.14 -7.92 -6.74
N THR A 80 -7.97 -6.89 -6.60
CA THR A 80 -9.44 -7.02 -6.71
C THR A 80 -9.85 -7.53 -8.08
N ALA A 81 -9.28 -6.99 -9.16
CA ALA A 81 -9.54 -7.47 -10.51
C ALA A 81 -9.13 -8.94 -10.69
N TYR A 82 -7.98 -9.35 -10.14
CA TYR A 82 -7.53 -10.74 -10.16
C TYR A 82 -8.48 -11.68 -9.43
N ILE A 83 -8.97 -11.30 -8.25
CA ILE A 83 -9.95 -12.08 -7.49
C ILE A 83 -11.25 -12.19 -8.29
N PHE A 84 -11.71 -11.09 -8.88
CA PHE A 84 -12.95 -11.06 -9.67
C PHE A 84 -12.88 -11.92 -10.95
N LEU A 85 -11.70 -12.04 -11.57
CA LEU A 85 -11.51 -12.86 -12.78
C LEU A 85 -11.35 -14.36 -12.48
N ASN A 86 -10.91 -14.74 -11.27
CA ASN A 86 -10.63 -16.12 -10.88
C ASN A 86 -11.63 -16.72 -9.88
N GLY A 87 -12.53 -15.91 -9.32
CA GLY A 87 -13.65 -16.33 -8.46
C GLY A 87 -14.94 -16.41 -9.23
#